data_AF-A0A1R1PC09-F1
#
_entry.id   AF-A0A1R1PC09-F1
#
_cell.length_a   1.000
_cell.length_b   1.000
_cell.length_c   1.000
_cell.angle_alpha   90.00
_cell.angle_beta   90.00
_cell.angle_gamma   90.00
#
_symmetry.space_group_name_H-M   'P 1'
#
loop_
_entity.id
_entity.type
_entity.pdbx_description
1 polymer ?
#
loop_
_entity_poly.entity_id
_entity_poly.type
_entity_poly.pdbx_seq_one_letter_code
_entity_poly.pdbx_strand_id
1 'polypeptide(L)'
;MIHEKFDEYIPSGLEHPHPEVKCMVLEQFTRCVLAEGQYNTEYSGHIWRIYQILDNTITHTDAYMAQFLIDQGFIDTFFADLKSTDFLAAMAALDLVPSFGESLTIFKYMEEQGVLDEISKLMNPASEHPSFVKASAFKTFSRFSEYSGSAFVDLCKSYPYMDYLEKYLDQSGDTTLKINALVCMGISGSDPAVLKLLCEDKKAVDKLIELCTYSAGDVKLESLRTLSCLFEKSEPQGETSDANFNIYMQIDNGGLLSSLVKNCKQGIPELTIACLSVLKNICLYRWGQREVSLSSSVFEYLLAKNQSEDYNVRKWKHTIVSSIVHHQDFSVNYDDDACSRLRQFITSPNGDNTAAQVASISA
;
A
#
# COMPACT_ATOMS: atom_id res chain seq x y z
N MET A 1 -38.49 5.23 19.54
CA MET A 1 -38.02 4.94 20.92
C MET A 1 -37.34 3.58 21.09
N ILE A 2 -37.70 2.50 20.36
CA ILE A 2 -36.92 1.24 20.34
C ILE A 2 -35.68 1.37 19.44
N HIS A 3 -35.81 2.04 18.28
CA HIS A 3 -34.72 2.21 17.31
C HIS A 3 -33.54 3.07 17.82
N GLU A 4 -33.80 4.18 18.53
CA GLU A 4 -32.74 5.05 19.08
C GLU A 4 -31.81 4.36 20.08
N LYS A 5 -32.29 3.28 20.74
CA LYS A 5 -31.46 2.48 21.63
C LYS A 5 -30.66 1.42 20.88
N PHE A 6 -31.20 0.92 19.78
CA PHE A 6 -30.64 -0.23 19.06
C PHE A 6 -29.27 0.10 18.44
N ASP A 7 -29.10 1.32 17.91
CA ASP A 7 -27.83 1.81 17.37
C ASP A 7 -26.70 1.89 18.41
N GLU A 8 -27.02 2.09 19.70
CA GLU A 8 -26.02 2.12 20.79
C GLU A 8 -25.65 0.72 21.28
N TYR A 9 -26.59 -0.24 21.20
CA TYR A 9 -26.37 -1.62 21.65
C TYR A 9 -25.71 -2.51 20.60
N ILE A 10 -25.86 -2.22 19.30
CA ILE A 10 -25.24 -3.02 18.23
C ILE A 10 -23.69 -3.05 18.35
N PRO A 11 -22.99 -1.90 18.44
CA PRO A 11 -21.53 -1.91 18.59
C PRO A 11 -21.09 -2.65 19.85
N SER A 12 -21.72 -2.33 20.99
CA SER A 12 -21.40 -2.96 22.29
C SER A 12 -21.64 -4.47 22.29
N GLY A 13 -22.67 -4.93 21.58
CA GLY A 13 -23.02 -6.34 21.47
C GLY A 13 -22.12 -7.13 20.51
N LEU A 14 -21.68 -6.50 19.40
CA LEU A 14 -20.76 -7.09 18.44
C LEU A 14 -19.30 -7.11 18.95
N GLU A 15 -18.93 -6.14 19.79
CA GLU A 15 -17.65 -6.11 20.51
C GLU A 15 -17.61 -7.05 21.72
N HIS A 16 -18.74 -7.64 22.11
CA HIS A 16 -18.81 -8.51 23.28
C HIS A 16 -17.93 -9.77 23.11
N PRO A 17 -17.15 -10.21 24.11
CA PRO A 17 -16.20 -11.31 23.95
C PRO A 17 -16.86 -12.68 23.70
N HIS A 18 -18.16 -12.82 24.00
CA HIS A 18 -18.89 -14.08 23.86
C HIS A 18 -19.58 -14.22 22.49
N PRO A 19 -19.29 -15.27 21.70
CA PRO A 19 -19.87 -15.48 20.37
C PRO A 19 -21.40 -15.48 20.34
N GLU A 20 -22.05 -16.12 21.32
CA GLU A 20 -23.53 -16.18 21.37
C GLU A 20 -24.19 -14.79 21.50
N VAL A 21 -23.56 -13.86 22.21
CA VAL A 21 -24.09 -12.49 22.34
C VAL A 21 -23.98 -11.77 21.00
N LYS A 22 -22.87 -11.95 20.28
CA LYS A 22 -22.71 -11.43 18.92
C LYS A 22 -23.77 -12.05 17.98
N CYS A 23 -23.98 -13.36 18.03
CA CYS A 23 -25.03 -14.04 17.27
C CYS A 23 -26.42 -13.48 17.58
N MET A 24 -26.77 -13.28 18.85
CA MET A 24 -28.09 -12.72 19.22
C MET A 24 -28.31 -11.31 18.67
N VAL A 25 -27.28 -10.46 18.67
CA VAL A 25 -27.33 -9.11 18.11
C VAL A 25 -27.53 -9.19 16.59
N LEU A 26 -26.78 -10.07 15.93
CA LEU A 26 -26.92 -10.34 14.50
C LEU A 26 -28.31 -10.89 14.14
N GLU A 27 -28.83 -11.88 14.86
CA GLU A 27 -30.17 -12.43 14.62
C GLU A 27 -31.26 -11.38 14.77
N GLN A 28 -31.18 -10.54 15.80
CA GLN A 28 -32.16 -9.46 15.96
C GLN A 28 -32.04 -8.42 14.85
N PHE A 29 -30.82 -8.14 14.40
CA PHE A 29 -30.61 -7.29 13.26
C PHE A 29 -31.23 -7.88 11.98
N THR A 30 -31.00 -9.16 11.68
CA THR A 30 -31.60 -9.85 10.52
C THR A 30 -33.13 -9.77 10.57
N ARG A 31 -33.73 -9.93 11.76
CA ARG A 31 -35.17 -9.80 11.96
C ARG A 31 -35.68 -8.39 11.69
N CYS A 32 -34.95 -7.36 12.09
CA CYS A 32 -35.28 -5.98 11.78
C CYS A 32 -35.17 -5.70 10.26
N VAL A 33 -34.13 -6.20 9.60
CA VAL A 33 -33.92 -6.06 8.15
C VAL A 33 -35.04 -6.73 7.34
N LEU A 34 -35.45 -7.93 7.73
CA LEU A 34 -36.50 -8.68 7.02
C LEU A 34 -37.92 -8.12 7.24
N ALA A 35 -38.15 -7.41 8.34
CA ALA A 35 -39.48 -6.90 8.70
C ALA A 35 -39.89 -5.62 7.93
N GLU A 36 -38.93 -4.83 7.43
CA GLU A 36 -39.22 -3.52 6.83
C GLU A 36 -39.33 -3.52 5.30
N GLY A 37 -39.13 -4.67 4.64
CA GLY A 37 -39.03 -4.71 3.17
C GLY A 37 -37.71 -4.08 2.70
N GLN A 38 -37.23 -4.50 1.52
CA GLN A 38 -35.92 -4.11 0.99
C GLN A 38 -35.62 -2.61 1.21
N TYR A 39 -34.63 -2.37 2.08
CA TYR A 39 -33.91 -1.15 2.37
C TYR A 39 -34.54 0.16 1.89
N ASN A 40 -35.26 0.85 2.78
CA ASN A 40 -35.55 2.27 2.61
C ASN A 40 -34.21 3.04 2.54
N THR A 41 -34.02 3.84 1.50
CA THR A 41 -32.81 4.64 1.21
C THR A 41 -32.35 5.53 2.36
N GLU A 42 -33.24 5.85 3.30
CA GLU A 42 -32.92 6.59 4.54
C GLU A 42 -31.95 5.86 5.48
N TYR A 43 -31.78 4.54 5.37
CA TYR A 43 -30.93 3.72 6.26
C TYR A 43 -29.57 3.32 5.68
N SER A 44 -29.23 3.79 4.48
CA SER A 44 -27.96 3.45 3.79
C SER A 44 -26.71 3.71 4.65
N GLY A 45 -26.69 4.76 5.46
CA GLY A 45 -25.59 5.07 6.38
C GLY A 45 -25.42 4.06 7.53
N HIS A 46 -26.51 3.47 8.04
CA HIS A 46 -26.46 2.50 9.13
C HIS A 46 -25.92 1.15 8.64
N ILE A 47 -26.27 0.74 7.42
CA ILE A 47 -25.78 -0.50 6.79
C ILE A 47 -24.26 -0.48 6.68
N TRP A 48 -23.67 0.63 6.24
CA TRP A 48 -22.22 0.76 6.16
C TRP A 48 -21.56 0.73 7.52
N ARG A 49 -22.20 1.33 8.54
CA ARG A 49 -21.71 1.24 9.91
C ARG A 49 -21.73 -0.20 10.40
N ILE A 50 -22.75 -0.98 10.03
CA ILE A 50 -22.87 -2.38 10.40
C ILE A 50 -21.84 -3.25 9.67
N TYR A 51 -21.62 -3.04 8.38
CA TYR A 51 -20.54 -3.74 7.68
C TYR A 51 -19.15 -3.41 8.24
N GLN A 52 -18.91 -2.16 8.66
CA GLN A 52 -17.68 -1.79 9.38
C GLN A 52 -17.55 -2.45 10.76
N ILE A 53 -18.65 -2.66 11.49
CA ILE A 53 -18.60 -3.37 12.78
C ILE A 53 -18.44 -4.89 12.54
N LEU A 54 -19.07 -5.40 11.49
CA LEU A 54 -18.89 -6.77 11.01
C LEU A 54 -17.45 -7.02 10.57
N ASP A 55 -16.77 -6.07 9.95
CA ASP A 55 -15.36 -6.15 9.57
C ASP A 55 -14.48 -6.52 10.77
N ASN A 56 -14.52 -5.72 11.83
CA ASN A 56 -13.81 -6.00 13.09
C ASN A 56 -14.19 -7.37 13.69
N THR A 57 -15.44 -7.78 13.52
CA THR A 57 -15.91 -9.08 13.99
C THR A 57 -15.28 -10.19 13.15
N ILE A 58 -15.45 -10.14 11.82
CA ILE A 58 -15.05 -11.12 10.81
C ILE A 58 -13.55 -11.39 10.85
N THR A 59 -12.72 -10.34 10.91
CA THR A 59 -11.26 -10.44 11.04
C THR A 59 -10.81 -11.29 12.22
N HIS A 60 -11.60 -11.33 13.31
CA HIS A 60 -11.28 -12.08 14.53
C HIS A 60 -12.24 -13.27 14.78
N THR A 61 -12.95 -13.68 13.73
CA THR A 61 -14.00 -14.69 13.84
C THR A 61 -13.44 -16.10 13.71
N ASP A 62 -13.86 -17.01 14.60
CA ASP A 62 -13.55 -18.44 14.47
C ASP A 62 -14.37 -19.11 13.35
N ALA A 63 -14.02 -20.33 12.98
CA ALA A 63 -14.72 -21.04 11.90
C ALA A 63 -16.23 -21.22 12.16
N TYR A 64 -16.66 -21.27 13.43
CA TYR A 64 -18.06 -21.44 13.79
C TYR A 64 -18.88 -20.19 13.49
N MET A 65 -18.41 -19.03 13.96
CA MET A 65 -19.12 -17.77 13.73
C MET A 65 -19.03 -17.34 12.25
N ALA A 66 -17.96 -17.70 11.54
CA ALA A 66 -17.87 -17.53 10.10
C ALA A 66 -18.97 -18.33 9.37
N GLN A 67 -19.16 -19.60 9.75
CA GLN A 67 -20.24 -20.41 9.20
C GLN A 67 -21.62 -19.86 9.56
N PHE A 68 -21.80 -19.39 10.80
CA PHE A 68 -23.05 -18.75 11.22
C PHE A 68 -23.40 -17.53 10.35
N LEU A 69 -22.44 -16.65 10.07
CA LEU A 69 -22.65 -15.48 9.21
C LEU A 69 -23.07 -15.88 7.78
N ILE A 70 -22.51 -16.96 7.26
CA ILE A 70 -22.88 -17.53 5.96
C ILE A 70 -24.31 -18.09 6.02
N ASP A 71 -24.61 -18.94 7.01
CA ASP A 71 -25.92 -19.60 7.15
C ASP A 71 -27.08 -18.60 7.35
N GLN A 72 -26.79 -17.46 7.99
CA GLN A 72 -27.76 -16.38 8.17
C GLN A 72 -27.90 -15.46 6.93
N GLY A 73 -27.12 -15.68 5.85
CA GLY A 73 -27.20 -14.90 4.62
C GLY A 73 -26.60 -13.49 4.72
N PHE A 74 -25.83 -13.18 5.76
CA PHE A 74 -25.16 -11.89 5.90
C PHE A 74 -24.16 -11.66 4.78
N ILE A 75 -23.34 -12.68 4.54
CA ILE A 75 -22.31 -12.66 3.52
C ILE A 75 -22.93 -12.55 2.11
N ASP A 76 -24.07 -13.21 1.88
CA ASP A 76 -24.81 -13.11 0.60
C ASP A 76 -25.37 -11.72 0.35
N THR A 77 -25.91 -11.08 1.38
CA THR A 77 -26.44 -9.70 1.29
C THR A 77 -25.32 -8.73 0.89
N PHE A 78 -24.16 -8.88 1.52
CA PHE A 78 -22.98 -8.09 1.19
C PHE A 78 -22.47 -8.34 -0.24
N PHE A 79 -22.48 -9.58 -0.72
CA PHE A 79 -22.11 -9.88 -2.11
C PHE A 79 -23.16 -9.42 -3.14
N ALA A 80 -24.42 -9.31 -2.73
CA ALA A 80 -25.45 -8.69 -3.57
C ALA A 80 -25.15 -7.19 -3.78
N ASP A 81 -24.66 -6.50 -2.75
CA ASP A 81 -24.24 -5.09 -2.86
C ASP A 81 -23.05 -4.92 -3.83
N LEU A 82 -22.08 -5.85 -3.81
CA LEU A 82 -20.97 -5.89 -4.77
C LEU A 82 -21.44 -6.02 -6.23
N LYS A 83 -22.49 -6.83 -6.46
CA LYS A 83 -23.10 -7.06 -7.78
C LYS A 83 -24.14 -5.99 -8.16
N SER A 84 -24.36 -5.00 -7.30
CA SER A 84 -25.39 -3.99 -7.50
C SER A 84 -25.00 -2.98 -8.59
N THR A 85 -26.00 -2.36 -9.21
CA THR A 85 -25.79 -1.24 -10.13
C THR A 85 -25.51 0.08 -9.40
N ASP A 86 -25.62 0.09 -8.07
CA ASP A 86 -25.24 1.24 -7.24
C ASP A 86 -23.74 1.18 -6.99
N PHE A 87 -22.99 2.01 -7.72
CA PHE A 87 -21.54 2.05 -7.60
C PHE A 87 -21.04 2.48 -6.21
N LEU A 88 -21.84 3.21 -5.43
CA LEU A 88 -21.46 3.53 -4.05
C LEU A 88 -21.54 2.29 -3.18
N ALA A 89 -22.61 1.50 -3.34
CA ALA A 89 -22.77 0.25 -2.62
C ALA A 89 -21.69 -0.77 -3.01
N ALA A 90 -21.44 -0.91 -4.31
CA ALA A 90 -20.39 -1.80 -4.82
C ALA A 90 -18.99 -1.40 -4.33
N MET A 91 -18.64 -0.11 -4.33
CA MET A 91 -17.34 0.36 -3.85
C MET A 91 -17.13 0.11 -2.36
N ALA A 92 -18.16 0.36 -1.56
CA ALA A 92 -18.02 0.18 -0.12
C ALA A 92 -18.02 -1.33 0.23
N ALA A 93 -18.64 -2.19 -0.58
CA ALA A 93 -18.44 -3.63 -0.50
C ALA A 93 -17.00 -4.01 -0.88
N LEU A 94 -16.47 -3.47 -1.98
CA LEU A 94 -15.08 -3.69 -2.40
C LEU A 94 -14.07 -3.34 -1.30
N ASP A 95 -14.27 -2.27 -0.53
CA ASP A 95 -13.34 -1.87 0.54
C ASP A 95 -13.22 -2.90 1.69
N LEU A 96 -14.26 -3.70 1.93
CA LEU A 96 -14.36 -4.68 3.03
C LEU A 96 -14.08 -6.13 2.59
N VAL A 97 -14.14 -6.41 1.30
CA VAL A 97 -13.85 -7.75 0.76
C VAL A 97 -12.47 -8.31 1.19
N PRO A 98 -11.37 -7.53 1.18
CA PRO A 98 -10.04 -8.08 1.49
C PRO A 98 -9.92 -8.63 2.91
N SER A 99 -10.50 -7.95 3.91
CA SER A 99 -10.46 -8.37 5.31
C SER A 99 -11.33 -9.59 5.57
N PHE A 100 -12.41 -9.79 4.81
CA PHE A 100 -13.18 -11.04 4.86
C PHE A 100 -12.34 -12.24 4.39
N GLY A 101 -11.35 -11.99 3.54
CA GLY A 101 -10.38 -12.98 3.10
C GLY A 101 -9.45 -13.51 4.18
N GLU A 102 -9.38 -12.87 5.37
CA GLU A 102 -8.60 -13.38 6.50
C GLU A 102 -9.19 -14.67 7.09
N SER A 103 -10.52 -14.84 7.00
CA SER A 103 -11.19 -16.07 7.38
C SER A 103 -11.19 -17.05 6.21
N LEU A 104 -10.45 -18.15 6.33
CA LEU A 104 -10.40 -19.19 5.29
C LEU A 104 -11.79 -19.75 4.92
N THR A 105 -12.71 -19.82 5.88
CA THR A 105 -14.09 -20.29 5.64
C THR A 105 -14.84 -19.30 4.73
N ILE A 106 -14.75 -18.01 5.02
CA ILE A 106 -15.41 -16.96 4.23
C ILE A 106 -14.73 -16.81 2.87
N PHE A 107 -13.40 -16.87 2.82
CA PHE A 107 -12.65 -16.83 1.56
C PHE A 107 -13.06 -17.94 0.60
N LYS A 108 -13.15 -19.19 1.07
CA LYS A 108 -13.64 -20.30 0.23
C LYS A 108 -15.07 -20.09 -0.23
N TYR A 109 -15.94 -19.60 0.65
CA TYR A 109 -17.31 -19.27 0.29
C TYR A 109 -17.36 -18.16 -0.79
N MET A 110 -16.51 -17.14 -0.68
CA MET A 110 -16.37 -16.09 -1.71
C MET A 110 -15.94 -16.64 -3.06
N GLU A 111 -14.99 -17.58 -3.09
CA GLU A 111 -14.57 -18.27 -4.30
C GLU A 111 -15.75 -19.03 -4.92
N GLU A 112 -16.50 -19.80 -4.12
CA GLU A 112 -17.68 -20.55 -4.58
C GLU A 112 -18.80 -19.64 -5.11
N GLN A 113 -18.97 -18.43 -4.54
CA GLN A 113 -19.97 -17.45 -4.97
C GLN A 113 -19.53 -16.57 -6.16
N GLY A 114 -18.32 -16.79 -6.70
CA GLY A 114 -17.78 -16.05 -7.83
C GLY A 114 -17.51 -14.57 -7.51
N VAL A 115 -17.15 -14.25 -6.27
CA VAL A 115 -16.85 -12.88 -5.85
C VAL A 115 -15.61 -12.35 -6.57
N LEU A 116 -14.55 -13.16 -6.63
CA LEU A 116 -13.31 -12.79 -7.32
C LEU A 116 -13.51 -12.60 -8.84
N ASP A 117 -14.39 -13.39 -9.44
CA ASP A 117 -14.79 -13.22 -10.84
C ASP A 117 -15.46 -11.87 -11.08
N GLU A 118 -16.32 -11.45 -10.15
CA GLU A 118 -17.00 -10.16 -10.24
C GLU A 118 -16.02 -9.00 -10.09
N ILE A 119 -15.11 -9.07 -9.11
CA ILE A 119 -14.03 -8.08 -8.95
C ILE A 119 -13.20 -8.02 -10.23
N SER A 120 -12.87 -9.16 -10.83
CA SER A 120 -12.13 -9.21 -12.09
C SER A 120 -12.87 -8.55 -13.26
N LYS A 121 -14.20 -8.64 -13.33
CA LYS A 121 -14.98 -7.92 -14.34
C LYS A 121 -14.94 -6.41 -14.11
N LEU A 122 -15.09 -5.97 -12.86
CA LEU A 122 -15.05 -4.56 -12.49
C LEU A 122 -13.68 -3.93 -12.79
N MET A 123 -12.60 -4.70 -12.62
CA MET A 123 -11.22 -4.29 -12.96
C MET A 123 -10.92 -4.25 -14.46
N ASN A 124 -11.79 -4.75 -15.33
CA ASN A 124 -11.43 -4.89 -16.74
C ASN A 124 -11.23 -3.52 -17.40
N PRO A 125 -10.04 -3.21 -17.98
CA PRO A 125 -9.78 -1.94 -18.64
C PRO A 125 -10.77 -1.63 -19.77
N ALA A 126 -11.25 -2.66 -20.47
CA ALA A 126 -12.17 -2.56 -21.59
C ALA A 126 -13.66 -2.47 -21.17
N SER A 127 -13.97 -2.58 -19.88
CA SER A 127 -15.36 -2.45 -19.41
C SER A 127 -15.85 -1.00 -19.51
N GLU A 128 -17.17 -0.81 -19.54
CA GLU A 128 -17.80 0.52 -19.51
C GLU A 128 -17.94 1.08 -18.08
N HIS A 129 -17.42 0.38 -17.07
CA HIS A 129 -17.48 0.84 -15.69
C HIS A 129 -16.74 2.17 -15.50
N PRO A 130 -17.23 3.06 -14.62
CA PRO A 130 -16.54 4.30 -14.30
C PRO A 130 -15.12 4.05 -13.77
N SER A 131 -14.20 4.97 -14.07
CA SER A 131 -12.80 4.88 -13.64
C SER A 131 -12.64 4.68 -12.13
N PHE A 132 -13.47 5.31 -11.31
CA PHE A 132 -13.39 5.18 -9.85
C PHE A 132 -13.77 3.77 -9.36
N VAL A 133 -14.71 3.09 -10.05
CA VAL A 133 -15.11 1.71 -9.74
C VAL A 133 -13.99 0.76 -10.14
N LYS A 134 -13.44 0.93 -11.35
CA LYS A 134 -12.27 0.18 -11.83
C LYS A 134 -11.10 0.31 -10.85
N ALA A 135 -10.80 1.55 -10.42
CA ALA A 135 -9.74 1.82 -9.45
C ALA A 135 -10.00 1.14 -8.09
N SER A 136 -11.22 1.24 -7.56
CA SER A 136 -11.61 0.59 -6.30
C SER A 136 -11.49 -0.93 -6.39
N ALA A 137 -11.98 -1.54 -7.48
CA ALA A 137 -11.88 -2.98 -7.71
C ALA A 137 -10.42 -3.42 -7.82
N PHE A 138 -9.60 -2.64 -8.54
CA PHE A 138 -8.18 -2.95 -8.75
C PHE A 138 -7.38 -2.87 -7.44
N LYS A 139 -7.65 -1.83 -6.64
CA LYS A 139 -7.09 -1.68 -5.29
C LYS A 139 -7.53 -2.81 -4.37
N THR A 140 -8.80 -3.17 -4.40
CA THR A 140 -9.35 -4.29 -3.63
C THR A 140 -8.63 -5.58 -3.94
N PHE A 141 -8.47 -5.89 -5.23
CA PHE A 141 -7.74 -7.09 -5.64
C PHE A 141 -6.29 -7.06 -5.14
N SER A 142 -5.59 -5.93 -5.29
CA SER A 142 -4.21 -5.79 -4.81
C SER A 142 -4.04 -6.00 -3.30
N ARG A 143 -5.05 -5.63 -2.49
CA ARG A 143 -5.03 -5.79 -1.03
C ARG A 143 -5.12 -7.24 -0.60
N PHE A 144 -5.58 -8.17 -1.43
CA PHE A 144 -5.47 -9.61 -1.10
C PHE A 144 -4.01 -10.05 -0.88
N SER A 145 -3.02 -9.34 -1.42
CA SER A 145 -1.60 -9.59 -1.12
C SER A 145 -1.25 -9.40 0.36
N GLU A 146 -1.99 -8.57 1.09
CA GLU A 146 -1.76 -8.32 2.52
C GLU A 146 -2.27 -9.47 3.41
N TYR A 147 -3.25 -10.24 2.91
CA TYR A 147 -4.00 -11.22 3.72
C TYR A 147 -3.82 -12.67 3.25
N SER A 148 -3.55 -12.88 1.96
CA SER A 148 -3.58 -14.23 1.35
C SER A 148 -2.20 -14.91 1.36
N GLY A 149 -1.15 -14.24 1.83
CA GLY A 149 0.22 -14.73 1.76
C GLY A 149 0.57 -15.24 0.35
N SER A 150 1.14 -16.44 0.26
CA SER A 150 1.52 -17.06 -1.02
C SER A 150 0.35 -17.35 -1.96
N ALA A 151 -0.90 -17.40 -1.46
CA ALA A 151 -2.07 -17.67 -2.30
C ALA A 151 -2.40 -16.51 -3.25
N PHE A 152 -1.91 -15.29 -2.97
CA PHE A 152 -2.14 -14.16 -3.87
C PHE A 152 -1.45 -14.36 -5.24
N VAL A 153 -0.32 -15.06 -5.28
CA VAL A 153 0.34 -15.42 -6.55
C VAL A 153 -0.55 -16.31 -7.40
N ASP A 154 -1.30 -17.24 -6.79
CA ASP A 154 -2.23 -18.11 -7.51
C ASP A 154 -3.44 -17.32 -8.01
N LEU A 155 -3.89 -16.31 -7.26
CA LEU A 155 -4.91 -15.36 -7.73
C LEU A 155 -4.40 -14.55 -8.94
N CYS A 156 -3.18 -14.04 -8.90
CA CYS A 156 -2.57 -13.33 -10.04
C CYS A 156 -2.42 -14.21 -11.29
N LYS A 157 -2.32 -15.53 -11.14
CA LYS A 157 -2.28 -16.48 -12.27
C LYS A 157 -3.67 -16.85 -12.77
N SER A 158 -4.65 -16.90 -11.89
CA SER A 158 -6.04 -17.28 -12.20
C SER A 158 -6.83 -16.12 -12.81
N TYR A 159 -6.45 -14.89 -12.48
CA TYR A 159 -7.08 -13.67 -12.96
C TYR A 159 -6.10 -12.79 -13.76
N PRO A 160 -6.56 -12.00 -14.75
CA PRO A 160 -5.72 -11.18 -15.61
C PRO A 160 -5.16 -9.91 -14.91
N TYR A 161 -4.76 -10.03 -13.63
CA TYR A 161 -4.28 -8.92 -12.81
C TYR A 161 -3.02 -8.27 -13.40
N MET A 162 -2.02 -9.06 -13.80
CA MET A 162 -0.77 -8.55 -14.36
C MET A 162 -0.99 -7.86 -15.72
N ASP A 163 -1.84 -8.43 -16.58
CA ASP A 163 -2.21 -7.83 -17.86
C ASP A 163 -2.98 -6.51 -17.66
N TYR A 164 -3.85 -6.43 -16.64
CA TYR A 164 -4.58 -5.21 -16.33
C TYR A 164 -3.67 -4.14 -15.74
N LEU A 165 -2.69 -4.54 -14.94
CA LEU A 165 -1.65 -3.66 -14.41
C LEU A 165 -0.89 -2.98 -15.56
N GLU A 166 -0.36 -3.77 -16.49
CA GLU A 166 0.31 -3.27 -17.69
C GLU A 166 -0.58 -2.29 -18.47
N LYS A 167 -1.83 -2.69 -18.78
CA LYS A 167 -2.76 -1.86 -19.56
C LYS A 167 -3.07 -0.53 -18.88
N TYR A 168 -3.25 -0.50 -17.57
CA TYR A 168 -3.49 0.76 -16.87
C TYR A 168 -2.26 1.65 -16.81
N LEU A 169 -1.05 1.07 -16.71
CA LEU A 169 0.20 1.83 -16.74
C LEU A 169 0.50 2.41 -18.13
N ASP A 170 0.24 1.63 -19.20
CA ASP A 170 0.61 1.98 -20.56
C ASP A 170 -0.49 2.75 -21.31
N GLN A 171 -1.71 2.18 -21.35
CA GLN A 171 -2.77 2.56 -22.30
C GLN A 171 -3.86 3.42 -21.68
N SER A 172 -3.84 3.64 -20.36
CA SER A 172 -4.82 4.51 -19.71
C SER A 172 -4.64 5.97 -20.14
N GLY A 173 -5.64 6.51 -20.84
CA GLY A 173 -5.82 7.94 -21.03
C GLY A 173 -6.24 8.68 -19.74
N ASP A 174 -6.66 7.93 -18.71
CA ASP A 174 -6.99 8.44 -17.39
C ASP A 174 -5.78 8.34 -16.45
N THR A 175 -5.22 9.49 -16.09
CA THR A 175 -4.11 9.61 -15.15
C THR A 175 -4.44 9.04 -13.77
N THR A 176 -5.69 9.10 -13.33
CA THR A 176 -6.14 8.59 -12.03
C THR A 176 -6.04 7.07 -11.99
N LEU A 177 -6.46 6.38 -13.05
CA LEU A 177 -6.32 4.92 -13.18
C LEU A 177 -4.85 4.50 -13.23
N LYS A 178 -4.02 5.29 -13.92
CA LYS A 178 -2.58 5.05 -14.00
C LYS A 178 -1.90 5.16 -12.62
N ILE A 179 -2.22 6.21 -11.87
CA ILE A 179 -1.75 6.41 -10.49
C ILE A 179 -2.25 5.27 -9.59
N ASN A 180 -3.51 4.86 -9.70
CA ASN A 180 -4.02 3.72 -8.93
C ASN A 180 -3.31 2.41 -9.28
N ALA A 181 -2.99 2.17 -10.56
CA ALA A 181 -2.22 1.00 -10.97
C ALA A 181 -0.81 1.00 -10.36
N LEU A 182 -0.14 2.15 -10.35
CA LEU A 182 1.14 2.32 -9.64
C LEU A 182 1.03 1.98 -8.15
N VAL A 183 0.02 2.54 -7.46
CA VAL A 183 -0.24 2.21 -6.04
C VAL A 183 -0.47 0.71 -5.83
N CYS A 184 -1.28 0.08 -6.67
CA CYS A 184 -1.57 -1.36 -6.58
C CYS A 184 -0.33 -2.21 -6.82
N MET A 185 0.54 -1.81 -7.75
CA MET A 185 1.84 -2.44 -7.98
C MET A 185 2.75 -2.30 -6.75
N GLY A 186 2.75 -1.14 -6.09
CA GLY A 186 3.54 -0.90 -4.89
C GLY A 186 3.07 -1.73 -3.70
N ILE A 187 1.75 -1.87 -3.50
CA ILE A 187 1.15 -2.72 -2.46
C ILE A 187 1.52 -4.18 -2.70
N SER A 188 1.14 -4.71 -3.86
CA SER A 188 1.29 -6.13 -4.17
C SER A 188 2.73 -6.55 -4.41
N GLY A 189 3.50 -5.77 -5.16
CA GLY A 189 4.91 -6.04 -5.46
C GLY A 189 5.86 -5.86 -4.28
N SER A 190 5.35 -5.42 -3.12
CA SER A 190 6.12 -5.47 -1.88
C SER A 190 6.25 -6.90 -1.31
N ASP A 191 5.41 -7.83 -1.78
CA ASP A 191 5.57 -9.26 -1.52
C ASP A 191 6.67 -9.87 -2.44
N PRO A 192 7.68 -10.56 -1.89
CA PRO A 192 8.76 -11.20 -2.65
C PRO A 192 8.31 -12.11 -3.81
N ALA A 193 7.25 -12.89 -3.60
CA ALA A 193 6.75 -13.84 -4.59
C ALA A 193 6.00 -13.11 -5.73
N VAL A 194 5.31 -12.02 -5.42
CA VAL A 194 4.66 -11.17 -6.42
C VAL A 194 5.69 -10.36 -7.19
N LEU A 195 6.72 -9.82 -6.52
CA LEU A 195 7.84 -9.14 -7.17
C LEU A 195 8.52 -10.05 -8.21
N LYS A 196 8.76 -11.32 -7.84
CA LYS A 196 9.29 -12.31 -8.76
C LYS A 196 8.39 -12.50 -9.99
N LEU A 197 7.09 -12.64 -9.79
CA LEU A 197 6.12 -12.76 -10.88
C LEU A 197 6.12 -11.51 -11.79
N LEU A 198 6.19 -10.31 -11.21
CA LEU A 198 6.29 -9.04 -11.95
C LEU A 198 7.57 -8.99 -12.81
N CYS A 199 8.70 -9.45 -12.27
CA CYS A 199 9.98 -9.50 -12.98
C CYS A 199 10.07 -10.61 -14.03
N GLU A 200 9.25 -11.67 -13.92
CA GLU A 200 9.17 -12.74 -14.91
C GLU A 200 8.40 -12.30 -16.17
N ASP A 201 7.25 -11.64 -16.02
CA ASP A 201 6.45 -11.11 -17.15
C ASP A 201 7.06 -9.81 -17.72
N LYS A 202 7.75 -9.02 -16.89
CA LYS A 202 8.47 -7.78 -17.20
C LYS A 202 7.63 -6.60 -17.70
N LYS A 203 6.52 -6.81 -18.41
CA LYS A 203 5.80 -5.71 -19.10
C LYS A 203 5.41 -4.57 -18.16
N ALA A 204 4.81 -4.89 -17.02
CA ALA A 204 4.43 -3.88 -16.03
C ALA A 204 5.66 -3.19 -15.39
N VAL A 205 6.74 -3.94 -15.17
CA VAL A 205 8.01 -3.42 -14.61
C VAL A 205 8.71 -2.49 -15.61
N ASP A 206 8.79 -2.88 -16.87
CA ASP A 206 9.33 -2.07 -17.95
C ASP A 206 8.56 -0.75 -18.07
N LYS A 207 7.22 -0.80 -17.91
CA LYS A 207 6.40 0.41 -17.89
C LYS A 207 6.64 1.27 -16.65
N LEU A 208 6.79 0.67 -15.47
CA LEU A 208 7.20 1.41 -14.26
C LEU A 208 8.55 2.11 -14.47
N ILE A 209 9.52 1.44 -15.09
CA ILE A 209 10.85 1.99 -15.40
C ILE A 209 10.71 3.19 -16.35
N GLU A 210 9.93 3.06 -17.43
CA GLU A 210 9.66 4.16 -18.35
C GLU A 210 9.03 5.36 -17.63
N LEU A 211 8.03 5.13 -16.77
CA LEU A 211 7.39 6.18 -16.00
C LEU A 211 8.37 6.81 -14.99
N CYS A 212 9.20 6.01 -14.33
CA CYS A 212 10.27 6.47 -13.44
C CYS A 212 11.30 7.33 -14.17
N THR A 213 11.55 7.12 -15.46
CA THR A 213 12.50 7.94 -16.24
C THR A 213 11.82 9.18 -16.83
N TYR A 214 10.73 9.00 -17.58
CA TYR A 214 10.21 10.02 -18.50
C TYR A 214 8.97 10.78 -18.02
N SER A 215 8.27 10.30 -16.98
CA SER A 215 7.07 10.99 -16.50
C SER A 215 7.39 12.26 -15.68
N ALA A 216 6.36 13.08 -15.46
CA ALA A 216 6.40 14.30 -14.65
C ALA A 216 5.16 14.41 -13.75
N GLY A 217 5.19 15.35 -12.79
CA GLY A 217 4.06 15.61 -11.90
C GLY A 217 3.68 14.41 -11.03
N ASP A 218 2.37 14.19 -10.84
CA ASP A 218 1.83 13.17 -9.94
C ASP A 218 2.19 11.75 -10.36
N VAL A 219 2.29 11.48 -11.67
CA VAL A 219 2.70 10.16 -12.17
C VAL A 219 4.15 9.86 -11.79
N LYS A 220 5.04 10.85 -11.89
CA LYS A 220 6.45 10.70 -11.47
C LYS A 220 6.56 10.47 -9.97
N LEU A 221 5.81 11.27 -9.20
CA LEU A 221 5.74 11.14 -7.75
C LEU A 221 5.30 9.74 -7.34
N GLU A 222 4.22 9.23 -7.93
CA GLU A 222 3.69 7.92 -7.59
C GLU A 222 4.56 6.77 -8.11
N SER A 223 5.23 6.94 -9.25
CA SER A 223 6.19 5.95 -9.75
C SER A 223 7.36 5.78 -8.78
N LEU A 224 7.87 6.87 -8.20
CA LEU A 224 8.93 6.83 -7.20
C LEU A 224 8.45 6.23 -5.87
N ARG A 225 7.22 6.50 -5.44
CA ARG A 225 6.63 5.83 -4.26
C ARG A 225 6.49 4.33 -4.47
N THR A 226 5.97 3.94 -5.63
CA THR A 226 5.86 2.53 -6.05
C THR A 226 7.22 1.86 -6.01
N LEU A 227 8.24 2.47 -6.62
CA LEU A 227 9.61 1.96 -6.60
C LEU A 227 10.17 1.84 -5.17
N SER A 228 9.86 2.81 -4.30
CA SER A 228 10.24 2.75 -2.89
C SER A 228 9.62 1.54 -2.19
N CYS A 229 8.35 1.22 -2.45
CA CYS A 229 7.66 0.07 -1.86
C CYS A 229 8.27 -1.26 -2.32
N LEU A 230 8.60 -1.40 -3.61
CA LEU A 230 9.26 -2.60 -4.15
C LEU A 230 10.62 -2.85 -3.45
N PHE A 231 11.36 -1.77 -3.17
CA PHE A 231 12.65 -1.85 -2.50
C PHE A 231 12.55 -2.03 -0.97
N GLU A 232 11.45 -1.68 -0.31
CA GLU A 232 11.36 -1.66 1.15
C GLU A 232 11.27 -3.05 1.79
N LYS A 233 10.36 -3.89 1.30
CA LYS A 233 9.95 -5.13 1.98
C LYS A 233 10.65 -6.39 1.46
N SER A 234 11.56 -6.24 0.51
CA SER A 234 12.34 -7.35 -0.01
C SER A 234 13.49 -7.70 0.94
N GLU A 235 13.81 -9.00 1.04
CA GLU A 235 15.01 -9.42 1.76
C GLU A 235 16.25 -8.77 1.11
N PRO A 236 17.14 -8.13 1.89
CA PRO A 236 18.33 -7.47 1.34
C PRO A 236 19.31 -8.41 0.61
N GLN A 237 19.09 -9.72 0.71
CA GLN A 237 19.90 -10.79 0.12
C GLN A 237 18.99 -11.78 -0.62
N GLY A 238 19.53 -12.47 -1.63
CA GLY A 238 18.81 -13.50 -2.39
C GLY A 238 18.14 -12.98 -3.67
N GLU A 239 17.24 -13.79 -4.23
CA GLU A 239 16.64 -13.57 -5.56
C GLU A 239 15.90 -12.22 -5.66
N THR A 240 15.26 -11.75 -4.58
CA THR A 240 14.58 -10.45 -4.55
C THR A 240 15.56 -9.27 -4.61
N SER A 241 16.73 -9.41 -4.00
CA SER A 241 17.80 -8.41 -4.08
C SER A 241 18.31 -8.29 -5.52
N ASP A 242 18.47 -9.41 -6.23
CA ASP A 242 18.87 -9.44 -7.63
C ASP A 242 17.78 -8.84 -8.54
N ALA A 243 16.50 -9.14 -8.28
CA ALA A 243 15.38 -8.53 -8.99
C ALA A 243 15.37 -7.00 -8.83
N ASN A 244 15.52 -6.50 -7.61
CA ASN A 244 15.59 -5.06 -7.33
C ASN A 244 16.82 -4.40 -7.94
N PHE A 245 17.98 -5.08 -7.94
CA PHE A 245 19.17 -4.60 -8.62
C PHE A 245 18.96 -4.51 -10.14
N ASN A 246 18.28 -5.47 -10.74
CA ASN A 246 17.94 -5.44 -12.16
C ASN A 246 17.01 -4.27 -12.51
N ILE A 247 15.99 -4.00 -11.68
CA ILE A 247 15.12 -2.81 -11.84
C ILE A 247 15.96 -1.53 -11.75
N TYR A 248 16.82 -1.42 -10.73
CA TYR A 248 17.73 -0.29 -10.55
C TYR A 248 18.61 -0.05 -11.79
N MET A 249 19.24 -1.11 -12.32
CA MET A 249 20.15 -1.03 -13.46
C MET A 249 19.45 -0.63 -14.76
N GLN A 250 18.17 -0.95 -14.91
CA GLN A 250 17.40 -0.58 -16.10
C GLN A 250 16.95 0.89 -16.07
N ILE A 251 16.75 1.48 -14.88
CA ILE A 251 16.40 2.89 -14.77
C ILE A 251 17.62 3.75 -15.11
N ASP A 252 17.52 4.48 -16.22
CA ASP A 252 18.58 5.37 -16.73
C ASP A 252 19.94 4.65 -16.90
N ASN A 253 19.95 3.35 -17.20
CA ASN A 253 21.16 2.50 -17.25
C ASN A 253 22.01 2.57 -15.96
N GLY A 254 21.37 2.52 -14.78
CA GLY A 254 22.01 2.71 -13.48
C GLY A 254 22.10 4.18 -13.04
N GLY A 255 21.48 5.10 -13.79
CA GLY A 255 21.48 6.53 -13.52
C GLY A 255 20.50 6.97 -12.41
N LEU A 256 19.70 6.07 -11.84
CA LEU A 256 18.63 6.39 -10.88
C LEU A 256 19.11 7.33 -9.76
N LEU A 257 20.25 7.04 -9.12
CA LEU A 257 20.78 7.83 -8.01
C LEU A 257 20.98 9.32 -8.38
N SER A 258 21.49 9.57 -9.58
CA SER A 258 21.70 10.94 -10.07
C SER A 258 20.38 11.65 -10.34
N SER A 259 19.40 10.93 -10.89
CA SER A 259 18.03 11.39 -11.14
C SER A 259 17.30 11.71 -9.82
N LEU A 260 17.48 10.91 -8.77
CA LEU A 260 16.92 11.19 -7.43
C LEU A 260 17.46 12.51 -6.87
N VAL A 261 18.78 12.72 -6.88
CA VAL A 261 19.40 13.96 -6.38
C VAL A 261 18.92 15.18 -7.18
N LYS A 262 18.82 15.03 -8.51
CA LYS A 262 18.28 16.09 -9.38
C LYS A 262 16.85 16.45 -9.01
N ASN A 263 15.99 15.46 -8.75
CA ASN A 263 14.60 15.67 -8.35
C ASN A 263 14.49 16.30 -6.96
N CYS A 264 15.29 15.87 -5.98
CA CYS A 264 15.36 16.50 -4.66
C CYS A 264 15.72 18.00 -4.74
N LYS A 265 16.62 18.37 -5.65
CA LYS A 265 17.06 19.77 -5.84
C LYS A 265 15.99 20.68 -6.46
N GLN A 266 14.88 20.14 -6.97
CA GLN A 266 13.78 20.95 -7.50
C GLN A 266 13.00 21.68 -6.40
N GLY A 267 13.13 21.27 -5.13
CA GLY A 267 12.49 21.93 -4.00
C GLY A 267 10.99 21.62 -3.83
N ILE A 268 10.47 20.63 -4.55
CA ILE A 268 9.10 20.13 -4.37
C ILE A 268 9.11 19.15 -3.18
N PRO A 269 8.41 19.44 -2.05
CA PRO A 269 8.53 18.66 -0.83
C PRO A 269 8.17 17.18 -0.98
N GLU A 270 7.03 16.87 -1.60
CA GLU A 270 6.51 15.52 -1.77
C GLU A 270 7.42 14.68 -2.66
N LEU A 271 7.91 15.27 -3.76
CA LEU A 271 8.86 14.63 -4.66
C LEU A 271 10.20 14.38 -3.97
N THR A 272 10.66 15.32 -3.16
CA THR A 272 11.91 15.19 -2.39
C THR A 272 11.80 14.03 -1.39
N ILE A 273 10.68 13.93 -0.66
CA ILE A 273 10.42 12.84 0.28
C ILE A 273 10.36 11.49 -0.46
N ALA A 274 9.66 11.41 -1.59
CA ALA A 274 9.60 10.18 -2.39
C ALA A 274 11.00 9.74 -2.86
N CYS A 275 11.84 10.69 -3.33
CA CYS A 275 13.20 10.39 -3.75
C CYS A 275 14.09 9.90 -2.58
N LEU A 276 13.98 10.55 -1.42
CA LEU A 276 14.70 10.16 -0.21
C LEU A 276 14.24 8.79 0.32
N SER A 277 12.97 8.46 0.16
CA SER A 277 12.42 7.15 0.50
C SER A 277 13.02 6.04 -0.38
N VAL A 278 13.07 6.25 -1.71
CA VAL A 278 13.75 5.32 -2.64
C VAL A 278 15.22 5.15 -2.23
N LEU A 279 15.93 6.26 -1.99
CA LEU A 279 17.35 6.24 -1.61
C LEU A 279 17.58 5.49 -0.29
N LYS A 280 16.74 5.72 0.73
CA LYS A 280 16.79 5.01 2.00
C LYS A 280 16.71 3.51 1.77
N ASN A 281 15.75 3.07 0.96
CA ASN A 281 15.51 1.65 0.74
C ASN A 281 16.62 1.00 -0.10
N ILE A 282 17.20 1.72 -1.08
CA ILE A 282 18.41 1.27 -1.79
C ILE A 282 19.57 1.03 -0.81
N CYS A 283 19.76 1.93 0.17
CA CYS A 283 20.85 1.80 1.16
C CYS A 283 20.72 0.59 2.11
N LEU A 284 19.58 -0.11 2.11
CA LEU A 284 19.41 -1.36 2.84
C LEU A 284 20.12 -2.53 2.16
N TYR A 285 20.41 -2.42 0.86
CA TYR A 285 21.07 -3.47 0.09
C TYR A 285 22.58 -3.26 0.04
N ARG A 286 23.32 -4.38 0.04
CA ARG A 286 24.78 -4.35 -0.15
C ARG A 286 25.19 -3.71 -1.48
N TRP A 287 24.50 -4.05 -2.58
CA TRP A 287 24.75 -3.43 -3.88
C TRP A 287 24.41 -1.94 -3.84
N GLY A 288 23.32 -1.55 -3.16
CA GLY A 288 22.90 -0.16 -3.08
C GLY A 288 23.89 0.73 -2.33
N GLN A 289 24.48 0.22 -1.24
CA GLN A 289 25.55 0.94 -0.54
C GLN A 289 26.79 1.15 -1.40
N ARG A 290 27.18 0.15 -2.19
CA ARG A 290 28.26 0.26 -3.16
C ARG A 290 27.95 1.32 -4.22
N GLU A 291 26.73 1.34 -4.77
CA GLU A 291 26.33 2.35 -5.75
C GLU A 291 26.34 3.77 -5.15
N VAL A 292 25.89 3.91 -3.90
CA VAL A 292 25.92 5.19 -3.17
C VAL A 292 27.36 5.64 -2.87
N SER A 293 28.27 4.72 -2.50
CA SER A 293 29.67 5.06 -2.25
C SER A 293 30.42 5.51 -3.51
N LEU A 294 30.04 4.98 -4.67
CA LEU A 294 30.55 5.39 -5.98
C LEU A 294 29.93 6.71 -6.48
N SER A 295 28.79 7.12 -5.93
CA SER A 295 28.07 8.32 -6.36
C SER A 295 28.41 9.54 -5.51
N SER A 296 29.41 10.32 -5.92
CA SER A 296 29.78 11.57 -5.25
C SER A 296 28.61 12.55 -5.16
N SER A 297 27.69 12.56 -6.14
CA SER A 297 26.54 13.47 -6.14
C SER A 297 25.54 13.17 -5.01
N VAL A 298 25.31 11.89 -4.72
CA VAL A 298 24.47 11.45 -3.60
C VAL A 298 25.18 11.70 -2.29
N PHE A 299 26.45 11.31 -2.20
CA PHE A 299 27.25 11.45 -1.00
C PHE A 299 27.29 12.91 -0.52
N GLU A 300 27.61 13.84 -1.41
CA GLU A 300 27.64 15.27 -1.10
C GLU A 300 26.25 15.84 -0.79
N TYR A 301 25.20 15.37 -1.48
CA TYR A 301 23.83 15.81 -1.19
C TYR A 301 23.35 15.39 0.21
N LEU A 302 23.65 14.16 0.64
CA LEU A 302 23.31 13.64 1.97
C LEU A 302 24.03 14.40 3.09
N LEU A 303 25.31 14.74 2.88
CA LEU A 303 26.14 15.44 3.87
C LEU A 303 25.96 16.96 3.87
N ALA A 304 25.39 17.53 2.80
CA ALA A 304 25.18 18.96 2.70
C ALA A 304 24.26 19.47 3.81
N LYS A 305 24.80 20.34 4.67
CA LYS A 305 24.03 21.08 5.68
C LYS A 305 23.55 22.39 5.07
N ASN A 306 22.25 22.46 4.76
CA ASN A 306 21.63 23.71 4.34
C ASN A 306 20.68 24.23 5.43
N GLN A 307 20.93 25.46 5.91
CA GLN A 307 20.13 26.10 6.95
C GLN A 307 18.70 26.41 6.48
N SER A 308 18.49 26.61 5.18
CA SER A 308 17.17 26.86 4.60
C SER A 308 16.41 25.57 4.23
N GLU A 309 16.97 24.40 4.52
CA GLU A 309 16.33 23.12 4.20
C GLU A 309 15.14 22.85 5.13
N ASP A 310 14.14 22.12 4.64
CA ASP A 310 13.00 21.71 5.47
C ASP A 310 13.43 20.74 6.58
N TYR A 311 12.76 20.80 7.73
CA TYR A 311 13.07 19.92 8.86
C TYR A 311 12.92 18.43 8.50
N ASN A 312 11.89 18.07 7.73
CA ASN A 312 11.65 16.68 7.35
C ASN A 312 12.76 16.19 6.42
N VAL A 313 13.22 17.02 5.48
CA VAL A 313 14.32 16.67 4.57
C VAL A 313 15.60 16.40 5.36
N ARG A 314 15.94 17.24 6.36
CA ARG A 314 17.09 16.99 7.25
C ARG A 314 16.94 15.67 8.02
N LYS A 315 15.74 15.42 8.58
CA LYS A 315 15.44 14.18 9.31
C LYS A 315 15.59 12.94 8.42
N TRP A 316 15.13 13.01 7.17
CA TRP A 316 15.29 11.95 6.18
C TRP A 316 16.77 11.71 5.85
N LYS A 317 17.55 12.75 5.53
CA LYS A 317 19.00 12.61 5.29
C LYS A 317 19.72 11.96 6.48
N HIS A 318 19.42 12.40 7.70
CA HIS A 318 19.98 11.80 8.91
C HIS A 318 19.58 10.33 9.07
N THR A 319 18.34 9.97 8.74
CA THR A 319 17.87 8.58 8.77
C THR A 319 18.61 7.71 7.76
N ILE A 320 18.83 8.22 6.54
CA ILE A 320 19.57 7.51 5.49
C ILE A 320 21.04 7.30 5.90
N VAL A 321 21.72 8.37 6.34
CA VAL A 321 23.12 8.28 6.77
C VAL A 321 23.26 7.34 7.98
N SER A 322 22.33 7.41 8.93
CA SER A 322 22.28 6.46 10.05
C SER A 322 22.13 5.01 9.55
N SER A 323 21.24 4.76 8.59
CA SER A 323 21.04 3.42 8.01
C SER A 323 22.30 2.89 7.33
N ILE A 324 23.05 3.76 6.64
CA ILE A 324 24.33 3.41 6.02
C ILE A 324 25.36 3.03 7.09
N VAL A 325 25.54 3.86 8.11
CA VAL A 325 26.58 3.66 9.16
C VAL A 325 26.33 2.40 10.00
N HIS A 326 25.06 2.05 10.24
CA HIS A 326 24.68 0.87 11.02
C HIS A 326 24.63 -0.44 10.20
N HIS A 327 24.83 -0.37 8.88
CA HIS A 327 24.83 -1.56 8.04
C HIS A 327 26.10 -2.39 8.22
N GLN A 328 25.95 -3.72 8.18
CA GLN A 328 27.03 -4.68 8.44
C GLN A 328 28.24 -4.51 7.49
N ASP A 329 28.00 -4.12 6.24
CA ASP A 329 29.03 -3.96 5.21
C ASP A 329 29.57 -2.52 5.09
N PHE A 330 29.28 -1.64 6.05
CA PHE A 330 29.64 -0.22 5.97
C PHE A 330 31.14 0.01 5.71
N SER A 331 32.02 -0.63 6.48
CA SER A 331 33.48 -0.49 6.32
C SER A 331 34.04 -1.19 5.09
N VAL A 332 33.23 -2.02 4.41
CA VAL A 332 33.63 -2.71 3.18
C VAL A 332 33.30 -1.85 1.95
N ASN A 333 32.19 -1.11 2.00
CA ASN A 333 31.68 -0.35 0.87
C ASN A 333 32.22 1.08 0.78
N TYR A 334 32.72 1.65 1.88
CA TYR A 334 33.19 3.02 1.97
C TYR A 334 34.67 3.06 2.41
N ASP A 335 35.42 4.03 1.90
CA ASP A 335 36.79 4.29 2.36
C ASP A 335 36.83 4.98 3.73
N ASP A 336 38.02 5.05 4.35
CA ASP A 336 38.20 5.58 5.70
C ASP A 336 37.76 7.05 5.83
N ASP A 337 37.94 7.87 4.78
CA ASP A 337 37.51 9.27 4.77
C ASP A 337 35.98 9.37 4.76
N ALA A 338 35.33 8.65 3.85
CA ALA A 338 33.88 8.60 3.75
C ALA A 338 33.26 8.05 5.04
N CYS A 339 33.84 6.99 5.61
CA CYS A 339 33.42 6.45 6.90
C CYS A 339 33.48 7.49 8.02
N SER A 340 34.57 8.25 8.08
CA SER A 340 34.77 9.29 9.09
C SER A 340 33.75 10.43 8.93
N ARG A 341 33.52 10.90 7.70
CA ARG A 341 32.56 11.96 7.38
C ARG A 341 31.12 11.57 7.71
N LEU A 342 30.69 10.36 7.36
CA LEU A 342 29.35 9.85 7.65
C LEU A 342 29.11 9.69 9.17
N ARG A 343 30.11 9.17 9.91
CA ARG A 343 30.04 9.10 11.39
C ARG A 343 29.98 10.50 12.01
N GLN A 344 30.79 11.44 11.51
CA GLN A 344 30.77 12.81 12.01
C GLN A 344 29.41 13.47 11.79
N PHE A 345 28.74 13.18 10.66
CA PHE A 345 27.43 13.72 10.34
C PHE A 345 26.36 13.31 11.36
N ILE A 346 26.32 12.03 11.76
CA ILE A 346 25.35 11.53 12.76
C ILE A 346 25.66 11.99 14.18
N THR A 347 26.94 12.21 14.51
CA THR A 347 27.35 12.69 15.86
C THR A 347 27.24 14.21 16.02
N SER A 348 27.21 14.94 14.90
CA SER A 348 27.02 16.38 14.94
C SER A 348 25.61 16.64 15.47
N PRO A 349 25.43 17.49 16.50
CA PRO A 349 24.09 17.92 16.87
C PRO A 349 23.48 18.60 15.64
N ASN A 350 22.49 17.95 15.01
CA ASN A 350 21.50 18.64 14.19
C ASN A 350 21.01 19.80 15.05
N GLY A 351 20.93 21.01 14.50
CA GLY A 351 20.73 22.25 15.26
C GLY A 351 19.43 22.33 16.08
N ASP A 352 19.27 21.48 17.10
CA ASP A 352 18.38 21.63 18.23
C ASP A 352 19.01 22.63 19.19
N ASN A 353 19.13 23.87 18.70
CA ASN A 353 19.35 25.03 19.55
C ASN A 353 18.02 25.70 19.93
N THR A 354 16.92 24.93 19.97
CA THR A 354 15.63 25.38 20.49
C THR A 354 15.59 25.46 22.03
N ALA A 355 16.53 24.82 22.74
CA ALA A 355 16.66 25.02 24.19
C ALA A 355 17.49 26.26 24.57
N ALA A 356 18.42 26.71 23.71
CA ALA A 356 19.31 27.82 24.02
C ALA A 356 18.75 29.21 23.60
N GLN A 357 17.86 29.28 22.60
CA GLN A 357 17.30 30.56 22.13
C GLN A 357 16.12 31.10 22.97
N VAL A 358 15.48 30.28 23.82
CA VAL A 358 14.45 30.76 24.76
C VAL A 358 15.07 31.36 26.03
N ALA A 359 16.30 30.94 26.39
CA ALA A 359 17.03 31.48 27.54
C ALA A 359 17.66 32.86 27.28
N SER A 360 17.85 33.28 26.03
CA SER A 360 18.41 34.60 25.68
C SER A 360 17.37 35.69 25.40
N ILE A 361 16.07 35.37 25.49
CA ILE A 361 14.96 36.35 25.42
C ILE A 361 14.39 36.64 26.83
N SER A 362 14.92 35.99 27.87
CA SER A 362 14.49 36.13 29.26
C SER A 362 15.61 36.60 30.22
N ALA A 363 16.62 37.31 29.71
CA ALA A 363 17.65 37.97 30.52
C ALA A 363 17.61 39.50 30.35
#